data_AF-M1X2M5-F1
#
_entry.id   AF-M1X2M5-F1
#
_cell.length_a   1.000
_cell.length_b   1.000
_cell.length_c   1.000
_cell.angle_alpha   90.00
_cell.angle_beta   90.00
_cell.angle_gamma   90.00
#
_symmetry.space_group_name_H-M   'P 1'
#
loop_
_entity.id
_entity.type
_entity.pdbx_description
1 polymer ?
#
loop_
_entity_poly.entity_id
_entity_poly.type
_entity_poly.pdbx_seq_one_letter_code
_entity_poly.pdbx_strand_id
1 'polypeptide(L)'
;MLASYGLRPHELFAIDLQTFCNPDNKFYLVYLDPRLTGGTKTGERKCGIPPLYPPWIELFDLQNVKMPEVTGKLSTQTAKIQIRFRNTNIGFRPYDLRHAYAIRGHSLRVPIKTMADYMGHTVQEHTKTYQRWMDKNINLEIYREVVINKPVSNREALKKRVEELEAENLVLKAENETLKGTLIRYQLLGI
;
A
#
# COMPACT_ATOMS: atom_id res chain seq x y z
N MET A 1 -0.09 3.96 10.25
CA MET A 1 -0.98 2.82 9.90
C MET A 1 -2.36 3.23 9.37
N LEU A 2 -3.15 4.12 10.02
CA LEU A 2 -4.48 4.52 9.51
C LEU A 2 -4.48 4.97 8.04
N ALA A 3 -3.54 5.87 7.69
CA ALA A 3 -3.41 6.40 6.33
C ALA A 3 -2.95 5.33 5.31
N SER A 4 -2.07 4.43 5.73
CA SER A 4 -1.44 3.43 4.87
C SER A 4 -2.37 2.25 4.57
N TYR A 5 -3.24 1.87 5.51
CA TYR A 5 -4.06 0.65 5.46
C TYR A 5 -5.57 0.91 5.52
N GLY A 6 -6.00 2.17 5.63
CA GLY A 6 -7.41 2.53 5.67
C GLY A 6 -8.18 1.93 6.86
N LEU A 7 -7.50 1.71 7.99
CA LEU A 7 -8.12 1.12 9.18
C LEU A 7 -9.14 2.09 9.80
N ARG A 8 -10.17 1.54 10.44
CA ARG A 8 -11.00 2.29 11.37
C ARG A 8 -10.15 2.62 12.61
N PRO A 9 -10.37 3.77 13.28
CA PRO A 9 -9.53 4.16 14.43
C PRO A 9 -9.40 3.10 15.52
N HIS A 10 -10.48 2.37 15.83
CA HIS A 10 -10.46 1.31 16.84
C HIS A 10 -9.72 0.04 16.39
N GLU A 11 -9.62 -0.21 15.08
CA GLU A 11 -8.93 -1.40 14.55
C GLU A 11 -7.42 -1.35 14.77
N LEU A 12 -6.83 -0.16 15.05
CA LEU A 12 -5.42 -0.04 15.41
C LEU A 12 -5.03 -0.93 16.62
N PHE A 13 -5.96 -1.12 17.55
CA PHE A 13 -5.73 -1.93 18.76
C PHE A 13 -5.95 -3.43 18.53
N ALA A 14 -6.36 -3.83 17.33
CA ALA A 14 -6.61 -5.21 16.94
C ALA A 14 -5.59 -5.72 15.91
N ILE A 15 -4.56 -4.93 15.57
CA ILE A 15 -3.54 -5.34 14.62
C ILE A 15 -2.68 -6.46 15.21
N ASP A 16 -2.51 -7.54 14.46
CA ASP A 16 -1.49 -8.54 14.76
C ASP A 16 -0.10 -8.00 14.38
N LEU A 17 0.53 -7.31 15.33
CA LEU A 17 1.86 -6.73 15.15
C LEU A 17 2.95 -7.80 15.01
N GLN A 18 2.76 -8.99 15.59
CA GLN A 18 3.73 -10.07 15.49
C GLN A 18 3.83 -10.55 14.05
N THR A 19 2.68 -10.82 13.42
CA THR A 19 2.63 -11.19 12.00
C THR A 19 3.06 -10.02 11.12
N PHE A 20 2.68 -8.79 11.47
CA PHE A 20 3.05 -7.61 10.69
C PHE A 20 4.56 -7.39 10.61
N CYS A 21 5.26 -7.48 11.74
CA CYS A 21 6.70 -7.26 11.84
C CYS A 21 7.55 -8.49 11.48
N ASN A 22 6.92 -9.63 11.18
CA ASN A 22 7.64 -10.83 10.77
C ASN A 22 8.39 -10.59 9.43
N PRO A 23 9.69 -10.91 9.33
CA PRO A 23 10.45 -10.82 8.08
C PRO A 23 9.84 -11.58 6.89
N ASP A 24 9.01 -12.60 7.14
CA ASP A 24 8.32 -13.36 6.09
C ASP A 24 7.14 -12.61 5.46
N ASN A 25 6.67 -11.53 6.10
CA ASN A 25 5.62 -10.67 5.56
C ASN A 25 6.17 -9.72 4.49
N LYS A 26 6.57 -10.26 3.34
CA LYS A 26 7.21 -9.52 2.23
C LYS A 26 6.34 -8.40 1.64
N PHE A 27 5.03 -8.49 1.83
CA PHE A 27 4.05 -7.52 1.29
C PHE A 27 3.53 -6.54 2.35
N TYR A 28 4.04 -6.61 3.58
CA TYR A 28 3.61 -5.77 4.70
C TYR A 28 2.09 -5.79 4.90
N LEU A 29 1.47 -6.97 4.80
CA LEU A 29 0.04 -7.13 4.99
C LEU A 29 -0.32 -6.96 6.47
N VAL A 30 -1.39 -6.21 6.73
CA VAL A 30 -1.97 -6.10 8.07
C VAL A 30 -3.14 -7.06 8.21
N TYR A 31 -3.10 -7.85 9.29
CA TYR A 31 -4.20 -8.70 9.73
C TYR A 31 -4.75 -8.15 11.05
N LEU A 32 -6.06 -8.33 11.25
CA LEU A 32 -6.76 -7.90 12.44
C LEU A 32 -7.27 -9.11 13.21
N ASP A 33 -7.16 -9.10 14.54
CA ASP A 33 -7.83 -10.06 15.40
C ASP A 33 -9.29 -9.63 15.62
N PRO A 34 -10.28 -10.37 15.07
CA PRO A 34 -11.70 -10.02 15.22
C PRO A 34 -12.14 -9.94 16.68
N ARG A 35 -11.53 -10.71 17.59
CA ARG A 35 -11.88 -10.74 19.02
C ARG A 35 -11.60 -9.38 19.69
N LEU A 36 -10.59 -8.67 19.22
CA LEU A 36 -10.16 -7.38 19.77
C LEU A 36 -10.92 -6.18 19.18
N THR A 37 -11.69 -6.40 18.10
CA THR A 37 -12.48 -5.33 17.45
C THR A 37 -13.84 -5.05 18.10
N GLY A 38 -14.17 -5.74 19.19
CA GLY A 38 -15.41 -5.51 19.96
C GLY A 38 -16.68 -6.03 19.27
N GLY A 39 -16.55 -7.03 18.39
CA GLY A 39 -17.65 -7.61 17.63
C GLY A 39 -18.17 -6.65 16.56
N THR A 40 -17.54 -6.64 15.38
CA THR A 40 -17.97 -5.74 14.31
C THR A 40 -19.29 -6.21 13.71
N LYS A 41 -20.31 -5.34 13.79
CA LYS A 41 -21.63 -5.45 13.16
C LYS A 41 -21.59 -5.64 11.62
N THR A 42 -20.41 -5.57 11.01
CA THR A 42 -20.17 -5.82 9.58
C THR A 42 -18.70 -6.15 9.31
N GLY A 43 -18.48 -7.31 8.68
CA GLY A 43 -17.28 -7.69 7.92
C GLY A 43 -16.02 -7.95 8.74
N GLU A 44 -15.88 -9.16 9.31
CA GLU A 44 -14.54 -9.68 9.59
C GLU A 44 -13.71 -9.62 8.31
N ARG A 45 -12.56 -8.95 8.35
CA ARG A 45 -11.65 -8.92 7.21
C ARG A 45 -10.96 -10.27 7.12
N LYS A 46 -11.43 -11.11 6.20
CA LYS A 46 -10.83 -12.43 5.95
C LYS A 46 -9.54 -12.37 5.13
N CYS A 47 -9.14 -11.17 4.69
CA CYS A 47 -7.96 -10.96 3.86
C CYS A 47 -6.96 -10.01 4.53
N GLY A 48 -5.68 -10.20 4.21
CA GLY A 48 -4.62 -9.28 4.61
C GLY A 48 -4.78 -7.95 3.87
N ILE A 49 -4.67 -6.85 4.60
CA ILE A 49 -4.84 -5.50 4.08
C ILE A 49 -3.47 -5.01 3.59
N PRO A 50 -3.30 -4.70 2.29
CA PRO A 50 -2.03 -4.19 1.79
C PRO A 50 -1.90 -2.68 2.03
N PRO A 51 -0.67 -2.14 2.05
CA PRO A 51 -0.47 -0.71 1.91
C PRO A 51 -0.65 -0.31 0.44
N LEU A 52 -1.54 0.66 0.17
CA LEU A 52 -1.74 1.17 -1.19
C LEU A 52 -0.61 2.10 -1.67
N TYR A 53 0.34 2.40 -0.79
CA TYR A 53 1.57 3.09 -1.13
C TYR A 53 2.72 2.54 -0.26
N PRO A 54 3.39 1.46 -0.70
CA PRO A 54 4.41 0.75 0.09
C PRO A 54 5.55 1.63 0.65
N PRO A 55 6.03 2.70 -0.02
CA PRO A 55 7.09 3.55 0.55
C PRO A 55 6.71 4.19 1.90
N TRP A 56 5.42 4.29 2.24
CA TRP A 56 4.98 4.79 3.54
C TRP A 56 5.27 3.84 4.71
N ILE A 57 5.60 2.58 4.45
CA ILE A 57 6.02 1.65 5.51
C ILE A 57 7.34 2.12 6.11
N GLU A 58 8.30 2.45 5.25
CA GLU A 58 9.61 2.98 5.65
C GLU A 58 9.49 4.42 6.15
N LEU A 59 8.80 5.30 5.41
CA LEU A 59 8.68 6.73 5.77
C LEU A 59 8.10 6.95 7.17
N PHE A 60 7.14 6.12 7.59
CA PHE A 60 6.51 6.23 8.90
C PHE A 60 7.07 5.23 9.92
N ASP A 61 8.12 4.49 9.56
CA ASP A 61 8.76 3.49 10.40
C ASP A 61 7.77 2.49 11.01
N LEU A 62 6.87 1.96 10.17
CA LEU A 62 5.73 1.19 10.67
C LEU A 62 6.12 -0.17 11.26
N GLN A 63 7.30 -0.69 10.94
CA GLN A 63 7.79 -1.96 11.50
C GLN A 63 8.34 -1.81 12.93
N ASN A 64 8.62 -0.58 13.39
CA ASN A 64 9.12 -0.29 14.73
C ASN A 64 8.08 0.43 15.60
N VAL A 65 6.79 0.11 15.40
CA VAL A 65 5.69 0.77 16.13
C VAL A 65 5.70 0.39 17.61
N LYS A 66 5.82 1.41 18.46
CA LYS A 66 5.60 1.29 19.91
C LYS A 66 4.15 1.64 20.22
N MET A 67 3.32 0.63 20.43
CA MET A 67 1.94 0.87 20.84
C MET A 67 1.92 1.47 22.25
N PRO A 68 1.10 2.51 22.49
CA PRO A 68 0.90 3.01 23.84
C PRO A 68 0.24 1.93 24.70
N GLU A 69 0.49 1.96 26.02
CA GLU A 69 -0.15 1.03 26.94
C GLU A 69 -1.68 1.08 26.81
N VAL A 70 -2.26 -0.06 26.43
CA VAL A 70 -3.69 -0.18 26.16
C VAL A 70 -4.40 -0.57 27.45
N THR A 71 -4.81 0.42 28.25
CA THR A 71 -5.57 0.21 29.49
C THR A 71 -7.05 0.61 29.34
N GLY A 72 -7.98 -0.24 29.80
CA GLY A 72 -9.42 0.05 29.79
C GLY A 72 -10.15 -0.31 28.49
N LYS A 73 -11.34 0.28 28.29
CA LYS A 73 -12.26 -0.10 27.19
C LYS A 73 -11.75 0.41 25.82
N LEU A 74 -12.01 -0.37 24.75
CA LEU A 74 -11.67 -0.02 23.36
C LEU A 74 -12.23 1.35 22.94
N SER A 75 -13.44 1.70 23.41
CA SER A 75 -14.06 3.01 23.16
C SER A 75 -13.24 4.16 23.75
N THR A 76 -12.72 4.02 24.96
CA THR A 76 -11.86 5.00 25.62
C THR A 76 -10.56 5.19 24.84
N GLN A 77 -9.95 4.10 24.40
CA GLN A 77 -8.71 4.14 23.61
C GLN A 77 -8.93 4.79 22.25
N THR A 78 -10.05 4.48 21.60
CA THR A 78 -10.46 5.12 20.34
C THR A 78 -10.71 6.62 20.52
N ALA A 79 -11.31 7.05 21.63
CA ALA A 79 -11.53 8.46 21.94
C ALA A 79 -10.22 9.23 22.10
N LYS A 80 -9.17 8.63 22.68
CA LYS A 80 -7.84 9.26 22.78
C LYS A 80 -7.27 9.63 21.41
N ILE A 81 -7.45 8.78 20.39
CA ILE A 81 -7.02 9.08 19.01
C ILE A 81 -7.75 10.31 18.48
N GLN A 82 -9.07 10.38 18.67
CA GLN A 82 -9.90 11.51 18.23
C GLN A 82 -9.48 12.81 18.91
N ILE A 83 -9.25 12.76 20.23
CA ILE A 83 -8.79 13.91 21.02
C ILE A 83 -7.41 14.36 20.54
N ARG A 84 -6.48 13.44 20.28
CA ARG A 84 -5.14 13.79 19.80
C ARG A 84 -5.19 14.56 18.48
N PHE A 85 -5.96 14.08 17.49
CA PHE A 85 -6.13 14.77 16.20
C PHE A 85 -6.71 16.18 16.35
N ARG A 86 -7.69 16.33 17.25
CA ARG A 86 -8.28 17.63 17.58
C ARG A 86 -7.25 18.57 18.22
N ASN A 87 -6.51 18.09 19.20
CA ASN A 87 -5.54 18.89 19.96
C ASN A 87 -4.33 19.27 19.12
N THR A 88 -3.97 18.47 18.10
CA THR A 88 -2.89 18.81 17.16
C THR A 88 -3.33 19.76 16.05
N ASN A 89 -4.60 20.18 16.01
CA ASN A 89 -5.17 21.08 15.01
C ASN A 89 -4.83 20.71 13.56
N ILE A 90 -4.84 19.41 13.25
CA ILE A 90 -4.36 18.89 11.96
C ILE A 90 -5.35 19.14 10.80
N GLY A 91 -6.55 19.65 11.09
CA GLY A 91 -7.55 20.04 10.09
C GLY A 91 -8.45 18.92 9.56
N PHE A 92 -8.27 17.66 10.00
CA PHE A 92 -9.12 16.53 9.60
C PHE A 92 -9.27 15.51 10.72
N ARG A 93 -10.24 14.60 10.58
CA ARG A 93 -10.57 13.54 11.54
C ARG A 93 -9.80 12.26 11.20
N PRO A 94 -9.53 11.38 12.18
CA PRO A 94 -8.91 10.08 11.93
C PRO A 94 -9.63 9.24 10.86
N TYR A 95 -10.96 9.34 10.78
CA TYR A 95 -11.77 8.59 9.81
C TYR A 95 -11.57 9.10 8.36
N ASP A 96 -11.13 10.35 8.18
CA ASP A 96 -10.86 10.90 6.85
C ASP A 96 -9.65 10.21 6.20
N LEU A 97 -8.69 9.72 7.00
CA LEU A 97 -7.58 8.89 6.50
C LEU A 97 -8.06 7.57 5.89
N ARG A 98 -9.12 6.98 6.46
CA ARG A 98 -9.77 5.79 5.91
C ARG A 98 -10.46 6.10 4.58
N HIS A 99 -11.12 7.24 4.48
CA HIS A 99 -11.70 7.68 3.22
C HIS A 99 -10.63 7.95 2.15
N ALA A 100 -9.52 8.58 2.52
CA ALA A 100 -8.39 8.81 1.63
C ALA A 100 -7.78 7.49 1.10
N TYR A 101 -7.72 6.45 1.94
CA TYR A 101 -7.31 5.11 1.49
C TYR A 101 -8.27 4.52 0.45
N ALA A 102 -9.59 4.63 0.65
CA ALA A 102 -10.58 4.16 -0.31
C ALA A 102 -10.45 4.88 -1.67
N ILE A 103 -10.33 6.21 -1.62
CA ILE A 103 -10.16 7.06 -2.80
C ILE A 103 -8.87 6.70 -3.53
N ARG A 104 -7.76 6.50 -2.80
CA ARG A 104 -6.48 6.05 -3.39
C ARG A 104 -6.62 4.70 -4.09
N GLY A 105 -7.31 3.74 -3.48
CA GLY A 105 -7.56 2.44 -4.09
C GLY A 105 -8.34 2.56 -5.39
N HIS A 106 -9.32 3.47 -5.42
CA HIS A 106 -10.06 3.79 -6.64
C HIS A 106 -9.17 4.45 -7.70
N SER A 107 -8.33 5.43 -7.34
CA SER A 107 -7.37 6.06 -8.27
C SER A 107 -6.34 5.06 -8.82
N LEU A 108 -5.96 4.06 -8.03
CA LEU A 108 -5.10 2.94 -8.43
C LEU A 108 -5.86 1.83 -9.20
N ARG A 109 -7.15 2.04 -9.49
CA ARG A 109 -8.01 1.09 -10.21
C ARG A 109 -8.12 -0.29 -9.54
N VAL A 110 -7.93 -0.35 -8.22
CA VAL A 110 -8.15 -1.59 -7.46
C VAL A 110 -9.62 -1.97 -7.57
N PRO A 111 -9.95 -3.24 -7.92
CA PRO A 111 -11.34 -3.65 -8.07
C PRO A 111 -12.18 -3.33 -6.85
N ILE A 112 -13.40 -2.82 -7.06
CA ILE A 112 -14.27 -2.36 -5.97
C ILE A 112 -14.54 -3.45 -4.94
N LYS A 113 -14.69 -4.70 -5.38
CA LYS A 113 -14.88 -5.84 -4.47
C LYS A 113 -13.64 -6.05 -3.60
N THR A 114 -12.46 -5.99 -4.18
CA THR A 114 -11.19 -6.10 -3.43
C THR A 114 -11.05 -4.96 -2.43
N MET A 115 -11.40 -3.72 -2.80
CA MET A 115 -11.40 -2.59 -1.87
C MET A 115 -12.45 -2.72 -0.76
N ALA A 116 -13.63 -3.26 -1.07
CA ALA A 116 -14.65 -3.57 -0.06
C ALA A 116 -14.14 -4.63 0.93
N ASP A 117 -13.52 -5.70 0.43
CA ASP A 117 -12.93 -6.78 1.22
C ASP A 117 -11.80 -6.22 2.12
N TYR A 118 -10.87 -5.42 1.56
CA TYR A 118 -9.81 -4.77 2.33
C TYR A 118 -10.35 -3.86 3.42
N MET A 119 -11.50 -3.23 3.23
CA MET A 119 -12.09 -2.30 4.19
C MET A 119 -13.09 -2.96 5.15
N GLY A 120 -13.41 -4.25 4.99
CA GLY A 120 -14.45 -4.91 5.79
C GLY A 120 -15.84 -4.31 5.55
N HIS A 121 -16.16 -4.06 4.29
CA HIS A 121 -17.47 -3.61 3.81
C HIS A 121 -18.08 -4.67 2.89
N THR A 122 -19.40 -4.72 2.80
CA THR A 122 -20.05 -5.26 1.61
C THR A 122 -19.77 -4.36 0.40
N VAL A 123 -19.85 -4.91 -0.81
CA VAL A 123 -19.70 -4.11 -2.04
C VAL A 123 -20.70 -2.97 -2.07
N GLN A 124 -21.95 -3.23 -1.66
CA GLN A 124 -23.03 -2.25 -1.62
C GLN A 124 -22.72 -1.08 -0.67
N GLU A 125 -22.24 -1.36 0.54
CA GLU A 125 -21.84 -0.33 1.50
C GLU A 125 -20.66 0.50 0.98
N HIS A 126 -19.66 -0.17 0.39
CA HIS A 126 -18.50 0.49 -0.18
C HIS A 126 -18.91 1.41 -1.34
N THR A 127 -19.68 0.90 -2.29
CA THR A 127 -20.21 1.68 -3.42
C THR A 127 -21.04 2.86 -2.91
N LYS A 128 -22.02 2.64 -2.04
CA LYS A 128 -22.88 3.72 -1.53
C LYS A 128 -22.08 4.88 -0.92
N THR A 129 -20.99 4.56 -0.23
CA THR A 129 -20.12 5.54 0.45
C THR A 129 -19.23 6.31 -0.54
N TYR A 130 -18.66 5.61 -1.52
CA TYR A 130 -17.58 6.14 -2.36
C TYR A 130 -17.98 6.43 -3.80
N GLN A 131 -19.18 6.03 -4.25
CA GLN A 131 -19.67 6.23 -5.62
C GLN A 131 -19.55 7.68 -6.10
N ARG A 132 -19.73 8.67 -5.21
CA ARG A 132 -19.60 10.10 -5.55
C ARG A 132 -18.17 10.50 -5.97
N TRP A 133 -17.18 9.76 -5.50
CA TRP A 133 -15.77 9.93 -5.85
C TRP A 133 -15.35 9.03 -7.01
N MET A 134 -16.23 8.11 -7.44
CA MET A 134 -16.02 7.24 -8.58
C MET A 134 -16.48 7.92 -9.87
N ASP A 135 -15.83 9.05 -10.16
CA ASP A 135 -16.24 9.99 -11.20
C ASP A 135 -16.40 9.34 -12.59
N LYS A 136 -17.31 9.87 -13.42
CA LYS A 136 -17.54 9.38 -14.80
C LYS A 136 -16.25 9.37 -15.63
N ASN A 137 -15.35 10.31 -15.35
CA ASN A 137 -14.06 10.45 -16.02
C ASN A 137 -13.13 9.25 -15.79
N ILE A 138 -13.11 8.69 -14.57
CA ILE A 138 -12.28 7.52 -14.25
C ILE A 138 -12.82 6.29 -14.96
N ASN A 139 -14.14 6.12 -15.01
CA ASN A 139 -14.75 5.00 -15.76
C ASN A 139 -14.44 5.10 -17.27
N LEU A 140 -14.45 6.30 -17.83
CA LEU A 140 -14.07 6.52 -19.24
C LEU A 140 -12.57 6.25 -19.47
N GLU A 141 -11.71 6.61 -18.53
CA GLU A 141 -10.28 6.34 -18.61
C GLU A 141 -9.97 4.83 -18.49
N ILE A 142 -10.63 4.14 -17.56
CA ILE A 142 -10.59 2.67 -17.44
C ILE A 142 -11.09 2.02 -18.74
N TYR A 143 -12.21 2.51 -19.30
CA TYR A 143 -12.72 2.01 -20.58
C TYR A 143 -11.70 2.21 -21.72
N ARG A 144 -11.11 3.40 -21.82
CA ARG A 144 -10.04 3.68 -22.79
C ARG A 144 -8.86 2.73 -22.62
N GLU A 145 -8.42 2.48 -21.40
CA GLU A 145 -7.29 1.59 -21.17
C GLU A 145 -7.63 0.12 -21.45
N VAL A 146 -8.73 -0.38 -20.89
CA VAL A 146 -9.07 -1.81 -20.91
C VAL A 146 -9.63 -2.24 -22.26
N VAL A 147 -10.47 -1.40 -22.88
CA VAL A 147 -11.20 -1.73 -24.12
C VAL A 147 -10.48 -1.19 -25.34
N ILE A 148 -10.04 0.07 -25.32
CA ILE A 148 -9.36 0.69 -26.47
C ILE A 148 -7.88 0.30 -26.49
N ASN A 149 -7.17 0.37 -25.36
CA ASN A 149 -5.73 0.08 -25.25
C ASN A 149 -5.43 -1.35 -24.76
N LYS A 150 -6.35 -2.30 -24.97
CA LYS A 150 -6.27 -3.69 -24.47
C LYS A 150 -4.82 -4.21 -24.48
N PRO A 151 -4.28 -4.72 -23.35
CA PRO A 151 -2.85 -4.98 -23.16
C PRO A 151 -2.41 -6.31 -23.78
N VAL A 152 -2.76 -6.54 -25.04
CA VAL A 152 -1.95 -7.46 -25.86
C VAL A 152 -0.60 -6.79 -26.16
N SER A 153 -0.58 -5.45 -26.27
CA SER A 153 0.63 -4.69 -26.60
C SER A 153 1.62 -4.51 -25.44
N ASN A 154 1.17 -4.38 -24.18
CA ASN A 154 2.07 -3.95 -23.11
C ASN A 154 2.97 -5.07 -22.57
N ARG A 155 2.49 -6.33 -22.48
CA ARG A 155 3.31 -7.44 -21.99
C ARG A 155 4.38 -7.86 -23.00
N GLU A 156 4.07 -7.78 -24.29
CA GLU A 156 5.03 -8.02 -25.37
C GLU A 156 6.02 -6.85 -25.52
N ALA A 157 5.54 -5.60 -25.41
CA ALA A 157 6.41 -4.43 -25.40
C ALA A 157 7.35 -4.42 -24.18
N LEU A 158 6.86 -4.77 -22.99
CA LEU A 158 7.72 -4.91 -21.81
C LEU A 158 8.73 -6.05 -21.97
N LYS A 159 8.32 -7.21 -22.51
CA LYS A 159 9.27 -8.31 -22.80
C LYS A 159 10.37 -7.86 -23.74
N LYS A 160 10.01 -7.20 -24.84
CA LYS A 160 10.98 -6.66 -25.80
C LYS A 160 11.91 -5.64 -25.15
N ARG A 161 11.38 -4.75 -24.30
CA ARG A 161 12.20 -3.76 -23.59
C ARG A 161 13.15 -4.41 -22.58
N VAL A 162 12.72 -5.48 -21.92
CA VAL A 162 13.59 -6.27 -21.02
C VAL A 162 14.71 -6.94 -21.81
N GLU A 163 14.40 -7.56 -22.95
CA GLU A 163 15.41 -8.17 -23.84
C GLU A 163 16.43 -7.12 -24.33
N GLU A 164 15.98 -5.93 -24.73
CA GLU A 164 16.86 -4.81 -25.12
C GLU A 164 17.79 -4.38 -23.97
N LEU A 165 17.23 -4.20 -22.76
CA LEU A 165 18.00 -3.80 -21.58
C LEU A 165 19.00 -4.86 -21.11
N GLU A 166 18.68 -6.14 -21.30
CA GLU A 166 19.59 -7.25 -21.03
C GLU A 166 20.76 -7.27 -22.02
N ALA A 167 20.50 -7.04 -23.31
CA ALA A 167 21.54 -6.91 -24.33
C ALA A 167 22.46 -5.71 -24.07
N GLU A 168 21.89 -4.53 -23.76
CA GLU A 168 22.67 -3.33 -23.39
C GLU A 168 23.56 -3.58 -22.15
N ASN A 169 23.01 -4.22 -21.12
CA ASN A 169 23.78 -4.57 -19.92
C ASN A 169 24.96 -5.49 -20.22
N LEU A 170 24.78 -6.44 -21.13
CA LEU A 170 25.83 -7.39 -21.51
C LEU A 170 26.98 -6.67 -22.21
N VAL A 171 26.67 -5.74 -23.11
CA VAL A 171 27.67 -4.89 -23.78
C VAL A 171 28.41 -4.00 -22.76
N LEU A 172 27.67 -3.31 -21.89
CA LEU A 172 28.26 -2.44 -20.87
C LEU A 172 29.15 -3.19 -19.87
N LYS A 173 28.84 -4.45 -19.57
CA LYS A 173 29.69 -5.32 -18.74
C LYS A 173 31.00 -5.66 -19.45
N ALA A 174 30.94 -6.05 -20.72
CA ALA A 174 32.14 -6.36 -21.50
C ALA A 174 33.05 -5.13 -21.67
N GLU A 175 32.47 -3.96 -21.91
CA GLU A 175 33.22 -2.70 -21.97
C GLU A 175 33.87 -2.36 -20.62
N ASN A 176 33.15 -2.54 -19.52
CA ASN A 176 33.70 -2.39 -18.16
C ASN A 176 34.88 -3.32 -17.90
N GLU A 177 34.80 -4.59 -18.31
CA GLU A 177 35.90 -5.54 -18.16
C GLU A 177 37.13 -5.11 -18.97
N THR A 178 36.92 -4.63 -20.20
CA THR A 178 37.99 -4.13 -21.06
C THR A 178 38.68 -2.89 -20.47
N LEU A 179 37.89 -1.95 -19.95
CA LEU A 179 38.39 -0.75 -19.28
C LEU A 179 39.16 -1.11 -18.00
N LYS A 180 38.64 -2.03 -17.19
CA LYS A 180 39.34 -2.54 -15.99
C LYS A 180 40.68 -3.18 -16.36
N GLY A 181 40.72 -4.02 -17.39
CA GLY A 181 41.96 -4.63 -17.86
C GLY A 181 42.99 -3.61 -18.35
N THR A 182 42.52 -2.57 -19.04
CA THR A 182 43.36 -1.46 -19.51
C THR A 182 43.90 -0.63 -18.35
N LEU A 183 43.06 -0.32 -17.36
CA LEU A 183 43.45 0.39 -16.14
C LEU A 183 44.53 -0.39 -15.37
N ILE A 184 44.36 -1.71 -15.23
CA ILE A 184 45.37 -2.57 -14.58
C ILE A 184 46.69 -2.52 -15.35
N ARG A 185 46.67 -2.55 -16.68
CA ARG A 185 47.90 -2.41 -17.49
C ARG A 185 48.58 -1.06 -17.29
N TYR A 186 47.83 0.04 -17.26
CA TYR A 186 48.40 1.37 -16.97
C TYR A 186 49.01 1.42 -15.56
N GLN A 187 48.32 0.89 -14.56
CA GLN A 187 48.82 0.81 -13.18
C GLN A 187 50.10 -0.04 -13.05
N LEU A 188 50.24 -1.10 -13.84
CA LEU A 188 51.44 -1.95 -13.86
C LEU A 188 52.62 -1.35 -14.66
N LEU A 189 52.34 -0.49 -15.63
CA LEU A 189 53.36 0.17 -16.48
C LEU A 189 53.97 1.43 -15.83
N GLY A 190 53.50 1.84 -14.65
CA GLY A 190 54.16 2.89 -13.86
C GLY A 190 54.19 4.27 -14.51
N ILE A 191 53.13 4.64 -15.26
CA ILE A 191 52.83 6.04 -15.63
C ILE A 191 51.64 6.50 -14.79
#